data_AF-A0A067BBR3-F1
#
_entry.id   AF-A0A067BBR3-F1
#
_cell.length_a   1.000
_cell.length_b   1.000
_cell.length_c   1.000
_cell.angle_alpha   90.00
_cell.angle_beta   90.00
_cell.angle_gamma   90.00
#
_symmetry.space_group_name_H-M   'P 1'
#
loop_
_entity.id
_entity.type
_entity.pdbx_description
1 polymer ?
#
loop_
_entity_poly.entity_id
_entity_poly.type
_entity_poly.pdbx_seq_one_letter_code
_entity_poly.pdbx_strand_id
1 'polypeptide(L)'
;KSHVIITGVPVASYKLPLEWVSEGTVIINVASHKNVDEAALMQIPGVKYVPLVGKVTVAMLERNLMRLYENFHMKPRKMWQ
;
A
#
# COMPACT_ATOMS: atom_id res chain seq x y z
N LYS A 1 -9.43 13.53 -13.43
CA LYS A 1 -9.28 12.13 -13.00
C LYS A 1 -8.03 11.99 -12.14
N SER A 2 -8.01 11.08 -11.17
CA SER A 2 -6.89 10.94 -10.22
C SER A 2 -5.77 10.09 -10.80
N HIS A 3 -4.52 10.50 -10.59
CA HIS A 3 -3.32 9.75 -10.99
C HIS A 3 -2.96 8.64 -10.00
N VAL A 4 -3.46 8.75 -8.77
CA VAL A 4 -3.28 7.77 -7.70
C VAL A 4 -4.65 7.49 -7.08
N ILE A 5 -4.99 6.21 -6.95
CA ILE A 5 -6.24 5.74 -6.33
C ILE A 5 -5.86 4.77 -5.21
N ILE A 6 -6.32 5.07 -4.00
CA ILE A 6 -6.15 4.20 -2.83
C ILE A 6 -7.54 3.73 -2.41
N THR A 7 -7.72 2.41 -2.34
CA THR A 7 -8.99 1.79 -1.92
C THR A 7 -8.78 0.88 -0.73
N GLY A 8 -9.75 0.89 0.19
CA GLY A 8 -9.70 0.16 1.46
C GLY A 8 -11.09 -0.28 1.93
N VAL A 9 -12.00 -0.53 0.98
CA VAL A 9 -13.41 -0.85 1.31
C VAL A 9 -13.50 -2.27 1.89
N PRO A 10 -13.98 -2.45 3.14
CA PRO A 10 -14.00 -3.75 3.82
C PRO A 10 -15.23 -4.58 3.42
N VAL A 11 -15.59 -4.58 2.13
CA VAL A 11 -16.80 -5.25 1.62
C VAL A 11 -16.43 -6.06 0.40
N ALA A 12 -16.69 -7.38 0.42
CA ALA A 12 -16.33 -8.28 -0.68
C ALA A 12 -17.09 -8.00 -1.99
N SER A 13 -18.30 -7.46 -1.90
CA SER A 13 -19.13 -7.11 -3.08
C SER A 13 -18.73 -5.80 -3.75
N TYR A 14 -17.93 -4.96 -3.09
CA TYR A 14 -17.49 -3.70 -3.68
C TYR A 14 -16.47 -3.95 -4.79
N LYS A 15 -16.68 -3.32 -5.94
CA LYS A 15 -15.73 -3.31 -7.07
C LYS A 15 -15.41 -1.88 -7.47
N LEU A 16 -14.12 -1.59 -7.64
CA LEU A 16 -13.65 -0.30 -8.12
C LEU A 16 -14.16 -0.06 -9.56
N PRO A 17 -14.96 1.00 -9.81
CA PRO A 17 -15.41 1.32 -11.17
C PRO A 17 -14.23 1.72 -12.07
N LEU A 18 -14.13 1.09 -13.25
CA LEU A 18 -13.01 1.32 -14.18
C LEU A 18 -13.08 2.69 -14.86
N GLU A 19 -14.26 3.29 -14.95
CA GLU A 19 -14.46 4.64 -15.49
C GLU A 19 -13.69 5.74 -14.74
N TRP A 20 -13.34 5.48 -13.48
CA TRP A 20 -12.56 6.38 -12.64
C TRP A 20 -11.05 6.26 -12.89
N VAL A 21 -10.62 5.15 -13.51
CA VAL A 21 -9.22 4.86 -13.80
C VAL A 21 -8.83 5.52 -15.12
N SER A 22 -7.66 6.17 -15.12
CA SER A 22 -7.04 6.73 -16.33
C SER A 22 -5.81 5.93 -16.72
N GLU A 23 -5.33 6.14 -17.94
CA GLU A 23 -4.01 5.65 -18.34
C GLU A 23 -2.92 6.11 -17.36
N GLY A 24 -1.97 5.23 -17.05
CA GLY A 24 -0.86 5.56 -16.14
C GLY A 24 -1.22 5.64 -14.65
N THR A 25 -2.47 5.36 -14.26
CA THR A 25 -2.90 5.49 -12.86
C THR A 25 -2.22 4.45 -11.96
N VAL A 26 -1.81 4.86 -10.76
CA VAL A 26 -1.34 3.94 -9.71
C VAL A 26 -2.48 3.61 -8.77
N ILE A 27 -2.75 2.32 -8.60
CA ILE A 27 -3.85 1.82 -7.76
C ILE A 27 -3.28 0.98 -6.63
N ILE A 28 -3.67 1.31 -5.40
CA ILE A 28 -3.25 0.62 -4.19
C ILE A 28 -4.48 0.10 -3.49
N ASN A 29 -4.58 -1.22 -3.34
CA ASN A 29 -5.63 -1.87 -2.57
C ASN A 29 -5.13 -2.25 -1.17
N VAL A 30 -5.65 -1.56 -0.15
CA VAL A 30 -5.36 -1.76 1.26
C VAL A 30 -6.39 -2.70 1.92
N ALA A 31 -7.52 -2.97 1.25
CA ALA A 31 -8.53 -3.88 1.76
C ALA A 31 -8.01 -5.33 1.79
N SER A 32 -8.50 -6.11 2.75
CA SER A 32 -8.25 -7.56 2.79
C SER A 32 -9.01 -8.31 1.69
N HIS A 33 -9.97 -7.66 1.03
CA HIS A 33 -10.78 -8.23 -0.03
C HIS A 33 -10.28 -7.82 -1.43
N LYS A 34 -10.56 -8.66 -2.43
CA LYS A 34 -10.25 -8.38 -3.84
C LYS A 34 -11.31 -7.46 -4.44
N ASN A 35 -11.15 -6.17 -4.18
CA ASN A 35 -12.06 -5.11 -4.60
C ASN A 35 -11.78 -4.55 -6.00
N VAL A 36 -10.75 -5.05 -6.67
CA VAL A 36 -10.34 -4.61 -8.00
C VAL A 36 -10.38 -5.82 -8.93
N ASP A 37 -10.93 -5.63 -10.12
CA ASP A 37 -10.84 -6.61 -11.19
C ASP A 37 -9.50 -6.45 -11.91
N GLU A 38 -8.53 -7.28 -11.54
CA GLU A 38 -7.16 -7.21 -12.05
C GLU A 38 -7.08 -7.42 -13.56
N ALA A 39 -7.92 -8.31 -14.11
CA ALA A 39 -7.90 -8.63 -15.53
C ALA A 39 -8.35 -7.44 -16.38
N ALA A 40 -9.41 -6.75 -15.93
CA ALA A 40 -9.88 -5.54 -16.59
C ALA A 40 -8.93 -4.35 -16.36
N LEU A 41 -8.30 -4.28 -15.18
CA LEU A 41 -7.36 -3.22 -14.85
C LEU A 41 -6.09 -3.27 -15.72
N MET A 42 -5.58 -4.46 -15.99
CA MET A 42 -4.39 -4.68 -16.83
C MET A 42 -4.60 -4.33 -18.31
N GLN A 43 -5.85 -4.16 -18.75
CA GLN A 43 -6.15 -3.70 -20.11
C GLN A 43 -5.92 -2.19 -20.29
N ILE A 44 -5.91 -1.42 -19.19
CA ILE A 44 -5.69 0.02 -19.25
C ILE A 44 -4.18 0.28 -19.35
N PRO A 45 -3.69 0.99 -20.37
CA PRO A 45 -2.26 1.15 -20.58
C PRO A 45 -1.58 1.89 -19.42
N GLY A 46 -0.36 1.48 -19.09
CA GLY A 46 0.49 2.15 -18.11
C GLY A 46 0.02 2.06 -16.64
N VAL A 47 -1.09 1.39 -16.34
CA VAL A 47 -1.59 1.27 -14.98
C VAL A 47 -0.66 0.41 -14.12
N LYS A 48 -0.39 0.87 -12.90
CA LYS A 48 0.36 0.13 -11.89
C LYS A 48 -0.57 -0.27 -10.76
N TYR A 49 -0.59 -1.55 -10.42
CA TYR A 49 -1.48 -2.07 -9.39
C TYR A 49 -0.71 -2.78 -8.28
N VAL A 50 -1.04 -2.42 -7.04
CA VAL A 50 -0.52 -3.04 -5.82
C VAL A 50 -1.66 -3.78 -5.12
N PRO A 51 -1.71 -5.12 -5.19
CA PRO A 51 -2.89 -5.91 -4.83
C PRO A 51 -3.16 -6.03 -3.32
N LEU A 52 -2.11 -6.15 -2.50
CA LEU A 52 -2.27 -6.30 -1.04
C LEU A 52 -1.10 -5.64 -0.29
N VAL A 53 -1.45 -4.77 0.66
CA VAL A 53 -0.49 -4.04 1.51
C VAL A 53 -0.07 -4.84 2.75
N GLY A 54 -0.71 -5.99 3.05
CA GLY A 54 -0.49 -6.72 4.30
C GLY A 54 0.98 -7.06 4.63
N LYS A 55 1.78 -7.48 3.64
CA LYS A 55 3.23 -7.73 3.84
C LYS A 55 3.99 -6.45 4.18
N VAL A 56 3.65 -5.34 3.53
CA VAL A 56 4.24 -4.02 3.80
C VAL A 56 3.85 -3.54 5.20
N THR A 57 2.62 -3.82 5.64
CA THR A 57 2.17 -3.50 7.01
C THR A 57 3.03 -4.21 8.06
N VAL A 58 3.32 -5.51 7.89
CA VAL A 58 4.20 -6.26 8.82
C VAL A 58 5.61 -5.66 8.84
N ALA A 59 6.21 -5.44 7.66
CA ALA A 59 7.54 -4.83 7.58
C ALA A 59 7.59 -3.42 8.22
N MET A 60 6.52 -2.64 8.07
CA MET A 60 6.40 -1.33 8.71
C MET A 60 6.27 -1.42 10.23
N LEU A 61 5.60 -2.44 10.76
CA LEU A 61 5.54 -2.70 12.21
C LEU A 61 6.92 -3.05 12.77
N GLU A 62 7.68 -3.93 12.09
CA GLU A 62 9.04 -4.28 12.49
C GLU A 62 9.98 -3.05 12.45
N ARG A 63 9.89 -2.24 11.39
CA ARG A 63 10.61 -0.97 11.30
C ARG A 63 10.23 -0.04 12.46
N ASN A 64 8.94 0.08 12.78
CA ASN A 64 8.47 0.93 13.87
C ASN A 64 8.97 0.44 15.23
N LEU A 65 9.04 -0.88 15.44
CA LEU A 65 9.63 -1.48 16.64
C LEU A 65 11.12 -1.13 16.79
N MET A 66 11.90 -1.28 15.72
CA MET A 66 13.32 -0.90 15.72
C MET A 66 13.50 0.60 16.03
N ARG A 67 12.63 1.46 15.47
CA ARG A 67 12.66 2.90 15.73
C ARG A 67 12.30 3.23 17.19
N LEU A 68 11.37 2.51 17.79
CA LEU A 68 11.04 2.66 19.20
C LEU A 68 12.24 2.30 20.11
N TYR A 69 12.96 1.24 19.76
CA TYR A 69 14.17 0.87 20.46
C TYR A 69 15.27 1.93 20.30
N GLU A 70 15.56 2.36 19.07
CA GLU A 70 16.53 3.42 18.78
C GLU A 70 16.24 4.72 19.53
N ASN A 71 14.98 5.14 19.59
CA ASN A 71 14.59 6.43 20.17
C ASN A 71 14.59 6.44 21.71
N PHE A 72 14.27 5.32 22.36
CA PHE A 72 13.98 5.29 23.80
C PHE A 72 14.86 4.34 24.62
N HIS A 73 15.53 3.37 24.00
CA HIS A 73 16.24 2.30 24.70
C HIS A 73 17.69 2.13 24.23
N MET A 74 18.04 2.62 23.04
CA MET A 74 19.41 2.57 22.54
C MET A 74 20.23 3.68 23.20
N LYS A 75 21.17 3.27 24.07
CA LYS A 75 22.14 4.23 24.63
C LYS A 75 22.92 4.88 23.49
N PRO A 76 23.19 6.20 23.54
CA PRO A 76 23.97 6.85 22.51
C PRO A 76 25.29 6.11 22.36
N ARG A 77 25.59 5.69 21.12
CA ARG A 77 26.87 5.05 20.80
C ARG A 77 27.95 6.05 21.19
N LYS A 78 28.84 5.70 22.13
CA LYS A 78 30.06 6.50 22.40
C LYS A 78 30.87 6.54 21.09
N MET A 79 30.63 7.55 20.26
CA MET A 79 31.62 7.99 19.31
C MET A 79 32.65 8.76 20.14
N TRP A 80 33.94 8.46 19.91
CA TRP A 80 35.11 9.05 20.57
C TRP A 80 35.44 8.47 21.96
N GLN A 81 36.14 7.33 21.95
CA GLN A 81 37.24 7.01 22.88
C GLN A 81 38.41 6.49 22.06
#